data_AF-A0A0L6JKB7-F1
#
_entry.id   AF-A0A0L6JKB7-F1
#
_cell.length_a   1.000
_cell.length_b   1.000
_cell.length_c   1.000
_cell.angle_alpha   90.00
_cell.angle_beta   90.00
_cell.angle_gamma   90.00
#
_symmetry.space_group_name_H-M   'P 1'
#
loop_
_entity.id
_entity.type
_entity.pdbx_description
1 polymer ?
#
loop_
_entity_poly.entity_id
_entity_poly.type
_entity_poly.pdbx_seq_one_letter_code
_entity_poly.pdbx_strand_id
1 'polypeptide(L)'
;MVSLFVKRLGKKKGFTLVELMIVVAVIGILAAVLIPSALNMKKSAKVAGVDTNIRSVQATIESMIDGYSAKDKFATALAAKLGTSIKNPINSSNSSSTSATFPAEATESAVLVYNPAVALPTKADADLVLSTEAATVFNMPGAVVVVPWGTDTTLSGVTIYGIDADGKTMTSVEKADSYTIKK
;
A
#
# COMPACT_ATOMS: atom_id res chain seq x y z
N MET A 1 -15.32 76.56 26.92
CA MET A 1 -15.02 75.67 25.77
C MET A 1 -14.86 74.25 26.30
N VAL A 2 -15.96 73.52 26.45
CA VAL A 2 -15.95 72.12 26.94
C VAL A 2 -16.48 71.25 25.81
N SER A 3 -15.58 70.54 25.14
CA SER A 3 -15.92 69.58 24.09
C SER A 3 -16.28 68.25 24.75
N LEU A 4 -17.57 67.87 24.67
CA LEU A 4 -18.07 66.58 25.12
C LEU A 4 -17.69 65.51 24.08
N PHE A 5 -16.64 64.75 24.38
CA PHE A 5 -16.25 63.59 23.59
C PHE A 5 -17.18 62.40 23.91
N VAL A 6 -18.23 62.22 23.10
CA VAL A 6 -19.12 61.06 23.20
C VAL A 6 -18.40 59.81 22.68
N LYS A 7 -17.89 58.98 23.60
CA LYS A 7 -17.31 57.67 23.30
C LYS A 7 -18.44 56.68 22.95
N ARG A 8 -18.59 56.33 21.68
CA ARG A 8 -19.47 55.22 21.26
C ARG A 8 -18.92 53.90 21.80
N LEU A 9 -19.57 53.34 22.84
CA LEU A 9 -19.34 51.96 23.25
C LEU A 9 -20.00 51.03 22.21
N GLY A 10 -19.17 50.37 21.40
CA GLY A 10 -19.64 49.33 20.47
C GLY A 10 -20.31 48.19 21.24
N LYS A 11 -21.57 47.90 20.93
CA LYS A 11 -22.32 46.75 21.47
C LYS A 11 -21.59 45.46 21.06
N LYS A 12 -20.86 44.84 21.97
CA LYS A 12 -20.35 43.47 21.78
C LYS A 12 -21.55 42.53 21.75
N LYS A 13 -21.96 42.10 20.56
CA LYS A 13 -22.91 40.99 20.38
C LYS A 13 -22.19 39.71 20.81
N GLY A 14 -22.56 39.14 21.96
CA GLY A 14 -22.12 37.81 22.37
C GLY A 14 -22.92 36.74 21.63
N PHE A 15 -22.27 35.62 21.31
CA PHE A 15 -22.90 34.43 20.74
C PHE A 15 -23.86 33.82 21.78
N THR A 16 -25.08 33.45 21.39
CA THR A 16 -26.03 32.85 22.34
C THR A 16 -25.70 31.37 22.57
N LEU A 17 -25.91 30.89 23.79
CA LEU A 17 -25.76 29.46 24.09
C LEU A 17 -26.68 28.59 23.21
N VAL A 18 -27.86 29.10 22.88
CA VAL A 18 -28.84 28.42 22.04
C VAL A 18 -28.36 28.32 20.60
N GLU A 19 -27.75 29.37 20.04
CA GLU A 19 -27.10 29.30 18.72
C GLU A 19 -26.01 28.24 18.69
N LEU A 20 -25.20 28.14 19.74
CA LEU A 20 -24.16 27.12 19.81
C LEU A 20 -24.76 25.72 19.88
N MET A 21 -25.79 25.53 20.69
CA MET A 21 -26.45 24.22 20.88
C MET A 21 -27.05 23.67 19.59
N ILE A 22 -27.73 24.52 18.81
CA ILE A 22 -28.33 24.07 17.53
C ILE A 22 -27.22 23.72 16.53
N VAL A 23 -26.13 24.47 16.50
CA VAL A 23 -25.00 24.20 15.58
C VAL A 23 -24.37 22.84 15.87
N VAL A 24 -24.06 22.52 17.14
CA VAL A 24 -23.49 21.21 17.46
C VAL A 24 -24.49 20.06 17.27
N ALA A 25 -25.80 20.30 17.45
CA ALA A 25 -26.82 19.30 17.16
C ALA A 25 -26.87 18.95 15.67
N VAL A 26 -26.85 19.95 14.78
CA VAL A 26 -26.85 19.72 13.33
C VAL A 26 -25.54 19.08 12.85
N ILE A 27 -24.38 19.55 13.34
CA ILE A 27 -23.08 18.92 13.04
C ILE A 27 -23.05 17.46 13.52
N GLY A 28 -23.66 17.17 14.68
CA GLY A 28 -23.77 15.81 15.22
C GLY A 28 -24.52 14.85 14.30
N ILE A 29 -25.66 15.30 13.74
CA ILE A 29 -26.45 14.51 12.78
C ILE A 29 -25.65 14.25 11.49
N LEU A 30 -25.01 15.28 10.94
CA LEU A 30 -24.19 15.15 9.73
C LEU A 30 -23.00 14.21 9.97
N ALA A 31 -22.32 14.33 11.11
CA ALA A 31 -21.18 13.49 11.47
C ALA A 31 -21.58 12.01 11.62
N ALA A 32 -22.75 11.72 12.20
CA ALA A 32 -23.23 10.35 12.42
C ALA A 32 -23.36 9.55 11.11
N VAL A 33 -23.81 10.19 10.03
CA VAL A 33 -23.94 9.54 8.70
C VAL A 33 -22.62 9.58 7.93
N LEU A 34 -21.86 10.67 8.04
CA LEU A 34 -20.65 10.90 7.25
C LEU A 34 -19.47 10.04 7.70
N ILE A 35 -19.25 9.87 9.02
CA ILE A 35 -18.10 9.15 9.58
C ILE A 35 -18.01 7.70 9.07
N PRO A 36 -19.03 6.84 9.18
CA PRO A 36 -18.91 5.44 8.76
C PRO A 36 -18.65 5.32 7.25
N SER A 37 -19.31 6.13 6.43
CA SER A 37 -19.10 6.16 4.97
C SER A 37 -17.67 6.58 4.62
N ALA A 38 -17.16 7.64 5.25
CA ALA A 38 -15.80 8.14 5.02
C ALA A 38 -14.73 7.10 5.42
N LEU A 39 -14.96 6.30 6.47
CA LEU A 39 -14.04 5.22 6.86
C LEU A 39 -13.99 4.11 5.81
N ASN A 40 -15.15 3.69 5.28
CA ASN A 40 -15.22 2.69 4.22
C ASN A 40 -14.58 3.17 2.91
N MET A 41 -14.81 4.42 2.53
CA MET A 41 -14.16 5.04 1.36
C MET A 41 -12.63 5.02 1.50
N LYS A 42 -12.10 5.32 2.69
CA LYS A 42 -10.65 5.26 2.95
C LYS A 42 -10.11 3.83 2.85
N LYS A 43 -10.82 2.82 3.39
CA LYS A 43 -10.40 1.42 3.27
C LYS A 43 -10.40 0.97 1.80
N SER A 44 -11.47 1.27 1.05
CA SER A 44 -11.58 0.94 -0.37
C SER A 44 -10.51 1.64 -1.22
N ALA A 45 -10.19 2.91 -0.94
CA ALA A 45 -9.15 3.65 -1.64
C ALA A 45 -7.75 3.03 -1.41
N LYS A 46 -7.48 2.54 -0.20
CA LYS A 46 -6.23 1.84 0.12
C LYS A 46 -6.08 0.56 -0.70
N VAL A 47 -7.13 -0.26 -0.75
CA VAL A 47 -7.15 -1.50 -1.56
C VAL A 47 -6.96 -1.21 -3.04
N ALA A 48 -7.71 -0.23 -3.58
CA ALA A 48 -7.55 0.19 -4.97
C ALA A 48 -6.14 0.71 -5.30
N GLY A 49 -5.48 1.33 -4.31
CA GLY A 49 -4.08 1.74 -4.44
C GLY A 49 -3.12 0.56 -4.58
N VAL A 50 -3.32 -0.52 -3.81
CA VAL A 50 -2.50 -1.74 -3.92
C VAL A 50 -2.70 -2.37 -5.29
N ASP A 51 -3.94 -2.46 -5.78
CA ASP A 51 -4.26 -3.00 -7.10
C ASP A 51 -3.59 -2.21 -8.23
N THR A 52 -3.57 -0.89 -8.11
CA THR A 52 -2.88 -0.01 -9.07
C THR A 52 -1.37 -0.27 -9.05
N ASN A 53 -0.78 -0.44 -7.86
CA ASN A 53 0.63 -0.75 -7.71
C ASN A 53 0.97 -2.13 -8.31
N ILE A 54 0.16 -3.16 -8.08
CA ILE A 54 0.33 -4.48 -8.69
C ILE A 54 0.41 -4.36 -10.21
N ARG A 55 -0.53 -3.63 -10.84
CA ARG A 55 -0.56 -3.44 -12.29
C ARG A 55 0.67 -2.70 -12.81
N SER A 56 1.15 -1.70 -12.07
CA SER A 56 2.35 -0.95 -12.45
C SER A 56 3.62 -1.81 -12.34
N VAL A 57 3.72 -2.61 -11.28
CA VAL A 57 4.80 -3.59 -11.12
C VAL A 57 4.73 -4.66 -12.21
N GLN A 58 3.55 -5.19 -12.51
CA GLN A 58 3.32 -6.16 -13.59
C GLN A 58 3.83 -5.63 -14.93
N ALA A 59 3.39 -4.42 -15.33
CA ALA A 59 3.83 -3.81 -16.59
C ALA A 59 5.36 -3.60 -16.63
N THR A 60 5.96 -3.26 -15.49
CA THR A 60 7.43 -3.11 -15.39
C THR A 60 8.11 -4.46 -15.60
N ILE A 61 7.62 -5.52 -14.97
CA ILE A 61 8.17 -6.88 -15.10
C ILE A 61 8.04 -7.38 -16.54
N GLU A 62 6.85 -7.26 -17.15
CA GLU A 62 6.61 -7.66 -18.55
C GLU A 62 7.58 -6.96 -19.51
N SER A 63 7.94 -5.70 -19.26
CA SER A 63 8.87 -4.95 -20.10
C SER A 63 10.33 -5.41 -20.03
N MET A 64 10.72 -6.12 -18.97
CA MET A 64 12.13 -6.45 -18.69
C MET A 64 12.42 -7.93 -18.58
N ILE A 65 11.43 -8.79 -18.31
CA ILE A 65 11.62 -10.21 -17.95
C ILE A 65 12.44 -10.99 -19.00
N ASP A 66 12.26 -10.69 -20.29
CA ASP A 66 12.98 -11.33 -21.38
C ASP A 66 14.48 -11.04 -21.37
N GLY A 67 14.86 -9.84 -20.93
CA GLY A 67 16.25 -9.37 -20.86
C GLY A 67 17.09 -10.01 -19.76
N TYR A 68 16.51 -10.78 -18.84
CA TYR A 68 17.22 -11.37 -17.71
C TYR A 68 17.16 -12.89 -17.70
N SER A 69 18.31 -13.55 -17.78
CA SER A 69 18.38 -15.00 -17.67
C SER A 69 18.47 -15.51 -16.24
N ALA A 70 19.08 -14.76 -15.30
CA ALA A 70 19.28 -15.21 -13.92
C ALA A 70 18.32 -14.50 -12.94
N LYS A 71 17.75 -15.26 -11.99
CA LYS A 71 16.76 -14.74 -11.03
C LYS A 71 17.31 -13.60 -10.16
N ASP A 72 18.55 -13.71 -9.70
CA ASP A 72 19.16 -12.72 -8.79
C ASP A 72 19.42 -11.39 -9.48
N LYS A 73 19.84 -11.45 -10.76
CA LYS A 73 20.06 -10.27 -11.59
C LYS A 73 18.72 -9.57 -11.86
N PHE A 74 17.69 -10.34 -12.18
CA PHE A 74 16.34 -9.81 -12.37
C PHE A 74 15.82 -9.13 -11.10
N ALA A 75 15.92 -9.79 -9.94
CA ALA A 75 15.41 -9.28 -8.68
C ALA A 75 16.05 -7.92 -8.31
N THR A 76 17.37 -7.84 -8.44
CA THR A 76 18.14 -6.61 -8.20
C THR A 76 17.76 -5.50 -9.17
N ALA A 77 17.66 -5.84 -10.47
CA ALA A 77 17.31 -4.87 -11.50
C ALA A 77 15.87 -4.35 -11.36
N LEU A 78 14.92 -5.20 -10.97
CA LEU A 78 13.52 -4.81 -10.76
C LEU A 78 13.40 -3.81 -9.61
N ALA A 79 14.01 -4.11 -8.47
CA ALA A 79 14.01 -3.21 -7.32
C ALA A 79 14.64 -1.85 -7.67
N ALA A 80 15.76 -1.86 -8.42
CA ALA A 80 16.40 -0.63 -8.89
C ALA A 80 15.55 0.16 -9.90
N LYS A 81 14.86 -0.53 -10.81
CA LYS A 81 14.02 0.08 -11.85
C LYS A 81 12.77 0.74 -11.25
N LEU A 82 12.14 0.09 -10.29
CA LEU A 82 10.98 0.62 -9.58
C LEU A 82 11.38 1.74 -8.62
N GLY A 83 12.55 1.63 -7.97
CA GLY A 83 13.12 2.67 -7.14
C GLY A 83 12.10 3.30 -6.20
N THR A 84 11.74 4.57 -6.48
CA THR A 84 10.74 5.35 -5.73
C THR A 84 9.45 5.66 -6.49
N SER A 85 9.21 5.01 -7.62
CA SER A 85 8.08 5.29 -8.52
C SER A 85 6.73 4.79 -7.99
N ILE A 86 6.74 3.86 -7.04
CA ILE A 86 5.53 3.27 -6.45
C ILE A 86 5.42 3.75 -4.99
N LYS A 87 4.21 4.16 -4.58
CA LYS A 87 3.93 4.57 -3.20
C LYS A 87 2.98 3.58 -2.54
N ASN A 88 3.32 3.14 -1.34
CA ASN A 88 2.44 2.33 -0.52
C ASN A 88 1.20 3.16 -0.12
N PRO A 89 -0.03 2.69 -0.42
CA PRO A 89 -1.25 3.44 -0.17
C PRO A 89 -1.64 3.54 1.32
N ILE A 90 -0.98 2.78 2.21
CA ILE A 90 -1.29 2.71 3.63
C ILE A 90 -0.37 3.61 4.45
N ASN A 91 0.95 3.45 4.29
CA ASN A 91 1.96 4.19 5.06
C ASN A 91 2.68 5.27 4.24
N SER A 92 2.34 5.43 2.95
CA SER A 92 2.91 6.46 2.08
C SER A 92 4.41 6.31 1.78
N SER A 93 5.05 5.25 2.23
CA SER A 93 6.45 4.98 1.92
C SER A 93 6.59 4.59 0.45
N ASN A 94 7.74 4.86 -0.16
CA ASN A 94 7.94 4.70 -1.59
C ASN A 94 9.21 3.91 -1.93
N SER A 95 9.67 3.05 -1.03
CA SER A 95 10.89 2.27 -1.28
C SER A 95 10.56 0.95 -1.99
N SER A 96 11.30 0.66 -3.06
CA SER A 96 11.37 -0.67 -3.66
C SER A 96 12.67 -1.33 -3.23
N SER A 97 12.59 -2.52 -2.64
CA SER A 97 13.74 -3.23 -2.09
C SER A 97 13.82 -4.66 -2.61
N THR A 98 15.02 -5.25 -2.59
CA THR A 98 15.23 -6.68 -2.81
C THR A 98 15.74 -7.31 -1.52
N SER A 99 15.24 -8.48 -1.16
CA SER A 99 15.64 -9.18 0.05
C SER A 99 15.72 -10.69 -0.13
N ALA A 100 16.74 -11.31 0.47
CA ALA A 100 16.90 -12.77 0.52
C ALA A 100 16.21 -13.42 1.73
N THR A 101 15.85 -12.61 2.73
CA THR A 101 15.12 -13.02 3.93
C THR A 101 13.87 -12.17 4.01
N PHE A 102 12.72 -12.73 4.36
CA PHE A 102 11.58 -11.86 4.61
C PHE A 102 11.89 -10.93 5.78
N PRO A 103 11.53 -9.64 5.68
CA PRO A 103 11.69 -8.73 6.79
C PRO A 103 10.79 -9.22 7.93
N ALA A 104 11.39 -9.46 9.10
CA ALA A 104 10.68 -9.90 10.30
C ALA A 104 9.78 -8.81 10.92
N GLU A 105 9.91 -7.57 10.45
CA GLU A 105 9.15 -6.40 10.90
C GLU A 105 8.57 -5.62 9.72
N ALA A 106 7.63 -4.72 10.01
CA ALA A 106 7.00 -3.82 9.07
C ALA A 106 8.00 -2.87 8.40
N THR A 107 8.75 -3.38 7.44
CA THR A 107 9.55 -2.54 6.57
C THR A 107 8.61 -1.74 5.69
N GLU A 108 8.86 -0.44 5.67
CA GLU A 108 8.12 0.59 4.97
C GLU A 108 8.30 0.53 3.45
N SER A 109 8.28 -0.66 2.83
CA SER A 109 8.43 -0.76 1.38
C SER A 109 7.07 -0.64 0.69
N ALA A 110 7.07 0.03 -0.46
CA ALA A 110 5.98 -0.03 -1.41
C ALA A 110 6.05 -1.31 -2.24
N VAL A 111 7.26 -1.76 -2.56
CA VAL A 111 7.51 -3.02 -3.27
C VAL A 111 8.64 -3.79 -2.60
N LEU A 112 8.44 -5.07 -2.35
CA LEU A 112 9.47 -6.00 -1.90
C LEU A 112 9.68 -7.06 -2.98
N VAL A 113 10.89 -7.16 -3.50
CA VAL A 113 11.30 -8.28 -4.34
C VAL A 113 11.97 -9.32 -3.45
N TYR A 114 11.23 -10.36 -3.09
CA TYR A 114 11.74 -11.45 -2.27
C TYR A 114 12.40 -12.50 -3.14
N ASN A 115 13.73 -12.61 -3.05
CA ASN A 115 14.53 -13.54 -3.82
C ASN A 115 15.41 -14.36 -2.86
N PRO A 116 14.93 -15.51 -2.38
CA PRO A 116 15.65 -16.30 -1.39
C PRO A 116 16.97 -16.84 -1.95
N ALA A 117 17.90 -17.09 -1.02
CA ALA A 117 19.18 -17.75 -1.34
C ALA A 117 18.99 -19.20 -1.79
N VAL A 118 17.88 -19.83 -1.40
CA VAL A 118 17.49 -21.16 -1.88
C VAL A 118 16.63 -20.98 -3.14
N ALA A 119 16.98 -21.69 -4.21
CA ALA A 119 16.20 -21.68 -5.44
C ALA A 119 14.75 -22.14 -5.20
N LEU A 120 13.81 -21.43 -5.81
CA LEU A 120 12.39 -21.78 -5.87
C LEU A 120 12.11 -22.32 -7.27
N PRO A 121 12.35 -23.61 -7.57
CA PRO A 121 12.41 -24.09 -8.95
C PRO A 121 11.07 -23.99 -9.69
N THR A 122 9.95 -23.97 -8.97
CA THR A 122 8.62 -23.90 -9.55
C THR A 122 7.79 -22.75 -8.99
N LYS A 123 6.73 -22.39 -9.71
CA LYS A 123 5.70 -21.47 -9.21
C LYS A 123 5.16 -21.93 -7.85
N ALA A 124 4.93 -23.23 -7.66
CA ALA A 124 4.36 -23.76 -6.42
C ALA A 124 5.26 -23.47 -5.21
N ASP A 125 6.58 -23.51 -5.38
CA ASP A 125 7.53 -23.15 -4.32
C ASP A 125 7.44 -21.65 -3.98
N ALA A 126 7.27 -20.80 -4.99
CA ALA A 126 7.06 -19.35 -4.81
C ALA A 126 5.69 -18.98 -4.22
N ASP A 127 4.66 -19.78 -4.45
CA ASP A 127 3.36 -19.63 -3.78
C ASP A 127 3.44 -20.15 -2.33
N LEU A 128 4.16 -21.26 -2.12
CA LEU A 128 4.34 -21.86 -0.79
C LEU A 128 4.97 -20.86 0.19
N VAL A 129 5.96 -20.10 -0.29
CA VAL A 129 6.60 -18.99 0.42
C VAL A 129 5.60 -18.05 1.12
N LEU A 130 4.41 -17.80 0.56
CA LEU A 130 3.39 -16.96 1.20
C LEU A 130 2.35 -17.73 2.04
N SER A 131 2.41 -19.05 2.05
CA SER A 131 1.49 -19.93 2.80
C SER A 131 2.14 -20.66 3.99
N THR A 132 3.46 -20.89 3.97
CA THR A 132 4.18 -21.62 5.03
C THR A 132 4.59 -20.77 6.24
N GLU A 133 4.53 -19.44 6.15
CA GLU A 133 4.88 -18.54 7.26
C GLU A 133 3.64 -17.78 7.74
N ALA A 134 3.01 -18.31 8.78
CA ALA A 134 1.77 -17.81 9.36
C ALA A 134 1.90 -16.37 9.86
N ALA A 135 1.14 -15.44 9.24
CA ALA A 135 0.59 -14.17 9.76
C ALA A 135 1.51 -13.13 10.45
N THR A 136 2.73 -13.44 10.86
CA THR A 136 3.63 -12.51 11.58
C THR A 136 4.69 -11.87 10.68
N VAL A 137 4.98 -12.47 9.53
CA VAL A 137 6.04 -12.06 8.61
C VAL A 137 5.55 -11.07 7.53
N PHE A 138 4.25 -11.05 7.23
CA PHE A 138 3.65 -10.12 6.24
C PHE A 138 3.18 -8.81 6.86
N ASN A 139 3.90 -8.29 7.85
CA ASN A 139 3.58 -7.01 8.48
C ASN A 139 3.90 -5.80 7.57
N MET A 140 3.71 -5.91 6.25
CA MET A 140 3.96 -4.85 5.28
C MET A 140 2.64 -4.42 4.65
N PRO A 141 1.75 -3.78 5.42
CA PRO A 141 0.41 -3.47 4.95
C PRO A 141 0.49 -2.54 3.73
N GLY A 142 -0.19 -2.93 2.64
CA GLY A 142 -0.24 -2.15 1.41
C GLY A 142 0.96 -2.33 0.47
N ALA A 143 1.91 -3.21 0.80
CA ALA A 143 3.06 -3.50 -0.05
C ALA A 143 2.69 -4.45 -1.20
N VAL A 144 3.47 -4.38 -2.28
CA VAL A 144 3.46 -5.39 -3.35
C VAL A 144 4.69 -6.28 -3.19
N VAL A 145 4.50 -7.58 -3.04
CA VAL A 145 5.56 -8.58 -2.93
C VAL A 145 5.73 -9.28 -4.27
N VAL A 146 6.97 -9.35 -4.74
CA VAL A 146 7.34 -10.00 -5.99
C VAL A 146 8.29 -11.15 -5.68
N VAL A 147 7.96 -12.36 -6.14
CA VAL A 147 8.73 -13.59 -5.91
C VAL A 147 9.12 -14.20 -7.26
N PRO A 148 10.35 -14.00 -7.76
CA PRO A 148 10.86 -14.75 -8.91
C PRO A 148 11.06 -16.23 -8.56
N TRP A 149 10.80 -17.10 -9.52
CA TRP A 149 11.03 -18.55 -9.42
C TRP A 149 11.85 -19.05 -10.61
N GLY A 150 12.57 -20.13 -10.37
CA GLY A 150 13.57 -20.74 -11.25
C GLY A 150 14.80 -21.20 -10.45
N THR A 151 15.91 -21.42 -11.15
CA THR A 151 17.19 -21.77 -10.55
C THR A 151 18.07 -20.53 -10.38
N ASP A 152 19.18 -20.62 -9.66
CA ASP A 152 20.10 -19.49 -9.43
C ASP A 152 20.59 -18.85 -10.75
N THR A 153 20.72 -19.68 -11.79
CA THR A 153 21.14 -19.24 -13.13
C THR A 153 19.99 -19.00 -14.10
N THR A 154 18.76 -19.38 -13.76
CA THR A 154 17.61 -19.38 -14.68
C THR A 154 16.38 -18.77 -14.03
N LEU A 155 15.89 -17.67 -14.60
CA LEU A 155 14.58 -17.11 -14.32
C LEU A 155 13.55 -17.86 -15.16
N SER A 156 12.61 -18.52 -14.49
CA SER A 156 11.52 -19.26 -15.15
C SER A 156 10.19 -18.50 -15.07
N GLY A 157 10.04 -17.61 -14.09
CA GLY A 157 8.95 -16.65 -14.04
C GLY A 157 8.92 -15.87 -12.75
N VAL A 158 7.84 -15.11 -12.56
CA VAL A 158 7.66 -14.23 -11.42
C VAL A 158 6.23 -14.31 -10.94
N THR A 159 6.04 -14.33 -9.63
CA THR A 159 4.73 -14.25 -9.01
C THR A 159 4.61 -12.96 -8.20
N ILE A 160 3.47 -12.26 -8.30
CA ILE A 160 3.21 -10.97 -7.65
C ILE A 160 2.02 -11.11 -6.71
N TYR A 161 2.14 -10.52 -5.52
CA TYR A 161 1.14 -10.52 -4.45
C TYR A 161 0.96 -9.09 -3.93
N GLY A 162 -0.28 -8.63 -3.75
CA GLY A 162 -0.54 -7.45 -2.93
C GLY A 162 -0.72 -7.87 -1.47
N ILE A 163 -0.40 -7.00 -0.52
CA ILE A 163 -0.68 -7.20 0.90
C ILE A 163 -1.71 -6.17 1.36
N ASP A 164 -2.79 -6.61 1.98
CA ASP A 164 -3.84 -5.73 2.49
C ASP A 164 -3.41 -5.02 3.78
N ALA A 165 -4.31 -4.19 4.33
CA ALA A 165 -4.07 -3.48 5.58
C ALA A 165 -3.94 -4.42 6.80
N ASP A 166 -4.45 -5.63 6.68
CA ASP A 166 -4.52 -6.65 7.72
C ASP A 166 -3.34 -7.67 7.57
N GLY A 167 -2.41 -7.42 6.63
CA GLY A 167 -1.23 -8.27 6.38
C GLY A 167 -1.51 -9.52 5.55
N LYS A 168 -2.72 -9.65 4.99
CA LYS A 168 -3.13 -10.79 4.17
C LYS A 168 -2.88 -10.49 2.69
N THR A 169 -2.61 -11.53 1.91
CA THR A 169 -2.50 -11.41 0.45
C THR A 169 -3.83 -10.93 -0.16
N MET A 170 -3.76 -9.88 -0.98
CA MET A 170 -4.87 -9.28 -1.70
C MET A 170 -5.11 -10.07 -2.99
N THR A 171 -6.26 -10.73 -3.07
CA THR A 171 -6.78 -11.29 -4.32
C THR A 171 -7.49 -10.16 -5.06
N SER A 172 -6.81 -9.50 -5.98
CA SER A 172 -7.50 -8.61 -6.92
C SER A 172 -7.43 -9.23 -8.30
N VAL A 173 -8.59 -9.42 -8.92
CA VAL A 173 -8.90 -10.18 -10.14
C VAL A 173 -9.22 -11.65 -9.86
N GLU A 174 -10.42 -12.02 -10.30
CA GLU A 174 -11.16 -13.29 -10.20
C GLU A 174 -10.44 -14.54 -10.77
N LYS A 175 -9.11 -14.55 -10.84
CA LYS A 175 -8.30 -15.70 -11.19
C LYS A 175 -6.98 -15.67 -10.39
N ALA A 176 -6.96 -16.50 -9.35
CA ALA A 176 -5.82 -16.88 -8.52
C ALA A 176 -5.32 -15.83 -7.51
N ASP A 177 -4.88 -16.33 -6.35
CA ASP A 177 -4.29 -15.59 -5.22
C ASP A 177 -2.95 -14.89 -5.53
N SER A 178 -2.55 -14.89 -6.81
CA SER A 178 -1.26 -14.44 -7.28
C SER A 178 -1.23 -14.17 -8.78
N TYR A 179 -0.52 -13.13 -9.22
CA TYR A 179 -0.28 -12.86 -10.64
C TYR A 179 1.02 -13.52 -11.06
N THR A 180 0.98 -14.41 -12.05
CA THR A 180 2.19 -15.08 -12.54
C THR A 180 2.52 -14.63 -13.96
N ILE A 181 3.74 -14.14 -14.13
CA ILE A 181 4.35 -13.91 -15.44
C ILE A 181 5.33 -15.05 -15.68
N LYS A 182 5.08 -15.85 -16.72
CA LYS A 182 6.04 -16.85 -17.18
C LYS A 182 7.02 -16.19 -18.13
N LYS A 183 8.28 -16.62 -18.04
CA LYS A 183 9.25 -16.39 -19.10
C LYS A 183 9.08 -17.44 -20.20
#